data_AF-A0A254N190-F1
#
_entry.id   AF-A0A254N190-F1
#
_cell.length_a   1.000
_cell.length_b   1.000
_cell.length_c   1.000
_cell.angle_alpha   90.00
_cell.angle_beta   90.00
_cell.angle_gamma   90.00
#
_symmetry.space_group_name_H-M   'P 1'
#
loop_
_entity.id
_entity.type
_entity.pdbx_description
1 polymer ?
#
loop_
_entity_poly.entity_id
_entity_poly.type
_entity_poly.pdbx_seq_one_letter_code
_entity_poly.pdbx_strand_id
1 'polypeptide(L)'
;MALLLWSVVGVLMAVWSVIVWLGQWLLTVLLGGAGHLPVKDLALPEGWTRWLPQGVSESITQGIEAAQPWFQTVLDTMPALAGGVTVLAWITWAVGAALLLLAGGASHAALRWWQRSQVPPVRATLITS
;
A
#
# COMPACT_ATOMS: atom_id res chain seq x y z
N MET A 1 24.85 -1.48 -20.93
CA MET A 1 24.07 -2.55 -20.27
C MET A 1 23.74 -2.22 -18.80
N ALA A 2 24.73 -1.98 -17.94
CA ALA A 2 24.49 -1.72 -16.51
C ALA A 2 23.61 -0.47 -16.26
N LEU A 3 23.83 0.61 -17.00
CA LEU A 3 23.00 1.83 -16.90
C LEU A 3 21.53 1.55 -17.20
N LEU A 4 21.22 0.82 -18.28
CA LEU A 4 19.84 0.43 -18.62
C LEU A 4 19.18 -0.39 -17.52
N LEU A 5 19.90 -1.34 -16.93
CA LEU A 5 19.37 -2.20 -15.87
C LEU A 5 19.06 -1.38 -14.61
N TRP A 6 19.94 -0.45 -14.23
CA TRP A 6 19.70 0.49 -13.15
C TRP A 6 18.59 1.49 -13.46
N SER A 7 18.45 1.94 -14.71
CA SER A 7 17.32 2.78 -15.14
C SER A 7 16.00 2.04 -14.97
N VAL A 8 15.92 0.77 -15.36
CA VAL A 8 14.71 -0.07 -15.17
C VAL A 8 14.39 -0.21 -13.69
N VAL A 9 15.38 -0.52 -12.84
CA VAL A 9 15.20 -0.60 -11.37
C VAL A 9 14.73 0.75 -10.81
N GLY A 10 15.30 1.86 -11.28
CA GLY A 10 14.90 3.21 -10.88
C GLY A 10 13.45 3.54 -11.26
N VAL A 11 13.02 3.19 -12.47
CA VAL A 11 11.62 3.37 -12.90
C VAL A 11 10.69 2.48 -12.08
N LEU A 12 11.04 1.21 -11.85
CA LEU A 12 10.25 0.31 -11.00
C LEU A 12 10.14 0.84 -9.56
N MET A 13 11.22 1.40 -9.03
CA MET A 13 11.23 2.02 -7.70
C MET A 13 10.36 3.27 -7.63
N ALA A 14 10.37 4.10 -8.68
CA ALA A 14 9.49 5.26 -8.79
C ALA A 14 8.02 4.84 -8.84
N VAL A 15 7.68 3.86 -9.69
CA VAL A 15 6.32 3.31 -9.80
C VAL A 15 5.88 2.69 -8.48
N TRP A 16 6.74 1.90 -7.83
CA TRP A 16 6.47 1.32 -6.51
C TRP A 16 6.17 2.39 -5.46
N SER A 17 6.99 3.43 -5.41
CA SER A 17 6.80 4.55 -4.49
C SER A 17 5.46 5.24 -4.73
N VAL A 18 5.12 5.53 -6.00
CA VAL A 18 3.83 6.13 -6.37
C VAL A 18 2.66 5.26 -5.91
N ILE A 19 2.72 3.94 -6.11
CA ILE A 19 1.67 3.01 -5.69
C ILE A 19 1.49 3.03 -4.17
N VAL A 20 2.57 2.95 -3.39
CA VAL A 20 2.48 2.90 -1.92
C VAL A 20 1.91 4.22 -1.36
N TRP A 21 2.41 5.36 -1.84
CA TRP A 21 1.95 6.65 -1.37
C TRP A 21 0.52 6.99 -1.82
N LEU A 22 0.13 6.61 -3.04
CA LEU A 22 -1.27 6.73 -3.49
C LEU A 22 -2.20 5.83 -2.66
N GLY A 23 -1.77 4.60 -2.37
CA GLY A 23 -2.51 3.68 -1.50
C GLY A 23 -2.70 4.26 -0.11
N GLN A 24 -1.62 4.75 0.52
CA GLN A 24 -1.69 5.43 1.82
C GLN A 24 -2.68 6.61 1.78
N TRP A 25 -2.54 7.49 0.79
CA TRP A 25 -3.41 8.66 0.65
C TRP A 25 -4.88 8.26 0.49
N LEU A 26 -5.17 7.25 -0.31
CA LEU A 26 -6.54 6.76 -0.50
C LEU A 26 -7.10 6.19 0.82
N LEU A 27 -6.32 5.38 1.55
CA LEU A 27 -6.74 4.85 2.84
C LEU A 27 -6.96 5.95 3.88
N THR A 28 -6.08 6.97 3.93
CA THR A 28 -6.27 8.09 4.87
C THR A 28 -7.47 8.95 4.52
N VAL A 29 -7.78 9.14 3.23
CA VAL A 29 -9.02 9.82 2.81
C VAL A 29 -10.26 9.00 3.19
N LEU A 30 -10.24 7.68 2.99
CA LEU A 30 -11.37 6.82 3.36
C LEU A 30 -11.62 6.80 4.88
N LEU A 31 -10.55 6.66 5.68
CA LEU A 31 -10.64 6.67 7.14
C LEU A 31 -10.96 8.07 7.68
N GLY A 32 -10.39 9.12 7.09
CA GLY A 32 -10.64 10.51 7.46
C GLY A 32 -12.07 10.95 7.12
N GLY A 33 -12.62 10.51 5.99
CA GLY A 33 -14.02 10.78 5.61
C GLY A 33 -15.02 10.11 6.56
N ALA A 34 -14.72 8.90 7.04
CA ALA A 34 -15.55 8.22 8.04
C ALA A 34 -15.52 8.92 9.41
N GLY A 35 -14.39 9.54 9.79
CA GLY A 35 -14.25 10.33 11.02
C GLY A 35 -15.14 11.58 11.11
N HIS A 36 -15.61 12.11 9.98
CA HIS A 36 -16.47 13.30 9.91
C HIS A 36 -17.96 12.96 9.82
N LEU A 37 -18.33 11.68 9.82
CA LEU A 37 -19.74 11.28 9.83
C LEU A 37 -20.35 11.68 11.18
N PRO A 38 -21.36 12.58 11.20
CA PRO A 38 -22.04 12.91 12.44
C PRO A 38 -22.86 11.69 12.87
N VAL A 39 -22.29 10.85 13.72
CA VAL A 39 -23.01 9.70 14.31
C VAL A 39 -24.18 10.16 15.16
N LYS A 40 -24.13 11.41 15.65
CA LYS A 40 -25.25 12.07 16.32
C LYS A 40 -26.47 12.29 15.41
N ASP A 41 -26.27 12.34 14.09
CA ASP A 41 -27.31 12.52 13.08
C ASP A 41 -27.52 11.25 12.22
N LEU A 42 -27.04 10.09 12.70
CA LEU A 42 -27.38 8.79 12.10
C LEU A 42 -28.86 8.47 12.39
N ALA A 43 -29.76 9.20 11.76
CA ALA A 43 -31.19 8.93 11.75
C ALA A 43 -31.57 8.24 10.44
N LEU A 44 -32.69 7.51 10.45
CA LEU A 44 -33.28 7.05 9.21
C LEU A 44 -33.56 8.26 8.31
N PRO A 45 -33.04 8.32 7.07
CA PRO A 45 -33.33 9.42 6.17
C PRO A 45 -34.84 9.57 5.98
N GLU A 46 -35.37 10.79 5.97
CA GLU A 46 -36.81 11.04 5.86
C GLU A 46 -37.45 10.44 4.60
N GLY A 47 -36.66 10.21 3.55
CA GLY A 47 -37.11 9.52 2.34
C GLY A 47 -37.42 8.03 2.55
N TRP A 48 -36.77 7.39 3.53
CA TRP A 48 -36.97 5.98 3.87
C TRP A 48 -38.15 5.77 4.82
N THR A 49 -38.36 6.66 5.79
CA THR A 49 -39.49 6.58 6.72
C THR A 49 -40.85 6.67 6.02
N ARG A 50 -40.91 7.33 4.85
CA ARG A 50 -42.15 7.41 4.04
C ARG A 50 -42.58 6.06 3.43
N TRP A 51 -41.64 5.14 3.21
CA TRP A 51 -41.91 3.84 2.59
C TRP A 51 -41.92 2.67 3.58
N LEU A 52 -41.45 2.87 4.81
CA LEU A 52 -41.40 1.82 5.84
C LEU A 52 -42.65 1.87 6.76
N PRO A 53 -43.22 0.71 7.12
CA PRO A 53 -44.21 0.64 8.19
C PRO A 53 -43.63 1.16 9.52
N GLN A 54 -44.45 1.86 10.30
CA GLN A 54 -43.99 2.58 11.50
C GLN A 54 -43.25 1.69 12.52
N GLY A 55 -43.71 0.45 12.74
CA GLY A 55 -43.02 -0.48 13.63
C GLY A 55 -41.63 -0.92 13.14
N VAL A 56 -41.39 -0.89 11.83
CA VAL A 56 -40.07 -1.20 11.24
C VAL A 56 -39.14 0.01 11.39
N SER A 57 -39.64 1.23 11.22
CA SER A 57 -38.83 2.43 11.45
C SER A 57 -38.42 2.60 12.92
N GLU A 58 -39.30 2.30 13.87
CA GLU A 58 -38.98 2.39 15.30
C GLU A 58 -37.93 1.33 15.70
N SER A 59 -38.09 0.09 15.25
CA SER A 59 -37.13 -0.98 15.55
C SER A 59 -35.75 -0.71 14.96
N ILE A 60 -35.66 -0.15 13.75
CA ILE A 60 -34.36 0.25 13.19
C ILE A 60 -33.78 1.44 13.96
N THR A 61 -34.59 2.44 14.32
CA THR A 61 -34.13 3.61 15.10
C THR A 61 -33.57 3.18 16.46
N GLN A 62 -34.29 2.32 17.19
CA GLN A 62 -33.81 1.73 18.45
C GLN A 62 -32.52 0.92 18.27
N GLY A 63 -32.41 0.18 17.16
CA GLY A 63 -31.20 -0.56 16.81
C GLY A 63 -30.00 0.37 16.57
N ILE A 64 -30.22 1.51 15.90
CA ILE A 64 -29.18 2.52 15.67
C ILE A 64 -28.77 3.19 16.98
N GLU A 65 -29.73 3.59 17.82
CA GLU A 65 -29.46 4.17 19.14
C GLU A 65 -28.67 3.21 20.04
N ALA A 66 -29.03 1.92 20.05
CA ALA A 66 -28.31 0.88 20.80
C ALA A 66 -26.88 0.65 20.27
N ALA A 67 -26.67 0.84 18.96
CA ALA A 67 -25.37 0.71 18.31
C ALA A 67 -24.52 1.99 18.38
N GLN A 68 -25.09 3.13 18.77
CA GLN A 68 -24.41 4.43 18.83
C GLN A 68 -23.10 4.44 19.64
N PRO A 69 -22.99 3.77 20.82
CA PRO A 69 -21.73 3.69 21.56
C PRO A 69 -20.64 2.93 20.79
N TRP A 70 -21.02 1.90 20.02
CA TRP A 70 -20.10 1.13 19.19
C TRP A 70 -19.57 1.97 18.04
N PHE A 71 -20.44 2.71 17.36
CA PHE A 71 -20.04 3.66 16.32
C PHE A 71 -19.10 4.73 16.87
N GLN A 72 -19.40 5.29 18.04
CA GLN A 72 -18.52 6.27 18.69
C GLN A 72 -17.14 5.67 19.01
N THR A 73 -17.08 4.44 19.53
CA THR A 73 -15.83 3.73 19.80
C THR A 73 -15.01 3.49 18.52
N VAL A 74 -15.68 3.13 17.42
CA VAL A 74 -15.02 2.96 16.12
C VAL A 74 -14.47 4.29 15.61
N LEU A 75 -15.23 5.38 15.71
CA LEU A 75 -14.76 6.71 15.32
C LEU A 75 -13.60 7.20 16.18
N ASP A 76 -13.65 6.98 17.49
CA ASP A 76 -12.58 7.37 18.41
C ASP A 76 -11.28 6.60 18.13
N THR A 77 -11.37 5.40 17.55
CA THR A 77 -10.21 4.58 17.16
C THR A 77 -9.71 4.83 15.73
N MET A 78 -10.50 5.52 14.88
CA MET A 78 -10.09 5.86 13.51
C MET A 78 -8.80 6.68 13.39
N PRO A 79 -8.52 7.69 14.25
CA PRO A 79 -7.25 8.42 14.21
C PRO A 79 -6.03 7.52 14.50
N ALA A 80 -6.16 6.58 15.44
CA ALA A 80 -5.10 5.62 15.74
C ALA A 80 -4.88 4.66 14.55
N LEU A 81 -5.95 4.22 13.90
CA LEU A 81 -5.89 3.42 12.66
C LEU A 81 -5.23 4.19 11.51
N ALA A 82 -5.53 5.49 11.35
CA ALA A 82 -4.89 6.34 10.34
C ALA A 82 -3.38 6.49 10.57
N GLY A 83 -2.95 6.58 11.84
CA GLY A 83 -1.53 6.50 12.22
C GLY A 83 -0.91 5.15 11.81
N GLY A 84 -1.61 4.05 12.06
CA GLY A 84 -1.20 2.69 11.67
C GLY A 84 -1.02 2.52 10.15
N VAL A 85 -1.89 3.13 9.33
CA VAL A 85 -1.77 3.09 7.86
C VAL A 85 -0.45 3.71 7.40
N THR A 86 0.00 4.80 8.03
CA THR A 86 1.27 5.44 7.69
C THR A 86 2.46 4.54 8.04
N VAL A 87 2.42 3.87 9.19
CA VAL A 87 3.46 2.91 9.59
C VAL A 87 3.50 1.72 8.62
N LEU A 88 2.34 1.17 8.25
CA LEU A 88 2.25 0.09 7.27
C LEU A 88 2.80 0.53 5.90
N ALA A 89 2.47 1.74 5.44
CA ALA A 89 2.97 2.29 4.19
C ALA A 89 4.51 2.37 4.20
N TRP A 90 5.12 2.84 5.29
CA TRP A 90 6.58 2.85 5.45
C TRP A 90 7.19 1.45 5.40
N ILE A 91 6.59 0.48 6.09
CA ILE A 91 7.07 -0.92 6.09
C ILE A 91 6.97 -1.51 4.69
N THR A 92 5.81 -1.41 4.05
CA THR A 92 5.59 -1.91 2.69
C THR A 92 6.55 -1.26 1.71
N TRP A 93 6.70 0.07 1.78
CA TRP A 93 7.65 0.80 0.94
C TRP A 93 9.08 0.27 1.13
N ALA A 94 9.56 0.19 2.37
CA ALA A 94 10.92 -0.24 2.69
C ALA A 94 11.20 -1.68 2.23
N VAL A 95 10.25 -2.60 2.42
CA VAL A 95 10.37 -3.98 1.95
C VAL A 95 10.45 -4.05 0.43
N GLY A 96 9.55 -3.38 -0.29
CA GLY A 96 9.59 -3.37 -1.75
C GLY A 96 10.86 -2.69 -2.29
N ALA A 97 11.32 -1.62 -1.64
CA ALA A 97 12.56 -0.95 -1.97
C ALA A 97 13.77 -1.88 -1.81
N ALA A 98 13.87 -2.58 -0.68
CA ALA A 98 14.93 -3.55 -0.43
C ALA A 98 14.93 -4.67 -1.49
N LEU A 99 13.75 -5.22 -1.82
CA LEU A 99 13.62 -6.28 -2.83
C LEU A 99 14.06 -5.81 -4.22
N LEU A 100 13.66 -4.61 -4.64
CA LEU A 100 14.05 -4.04 -5.94
C LEU A 100 15.56 -3.79 -6.03
N LEU A 101 16.17 -3.26 -4.98
CA LEU A 101 17.62 -3.04 -4.92
C LEU A 101 18.39 -4.36 -4.93
N LEU A 102 17.92 -5.36 -4.17
CA LEU A 102 18.50 -6.71 -4.18
C LEU A 102 18.40 -7.36 -5.56
N ALA A 103 17.25 -7.25 -6.23
CA ALA A 103 17.06 -7.78 -7.58
C ALA A 103 17.98 -7.11 -8.61
N GLY A 104 18.13 -5.77 -8.53
CA GLY A 104 19.06 -5.02 -9.37
C GLY A 104 20.51 -5.43 -9.13
N GLY A 105 20.91 -5.52 -7.86
CA GLY A 105 22.26 -5.94 -7.45
C GLY A 105 22.58 -7.38 -7.86
N ALA A 106 21.67 -8.32 -7.63
CA ALA A 106 21.82 -9.73 -8.01
C ALA A 106 21.97 -9.89 -9.52
N SER A 107 21.13 -9.18 -10.29
CA SER A 107 21.20 -9.18 -11.76
C SER A 107 22.54 -8.66 -12.26
N HIS A 108 23.05 -7.57 -11.66
CA HIS A 108 24.37 -7.02 -12.00
C HIS A 108 25.51 -7.98 -11.65
N ALA A 109 25.45 -8.64 -10.48
CA ALA A 109 26.43 -9.64 -10.07
C ALA A 109 26.45 -10.85 -11.00
N ALA A 110 25.28 -11.37 -11.37
CA ALA A 110 25.14 -12.48 -12.31
C ALA A 110 25.73 -12.14 -13.69
N LEU A 111 25.44 -10.94 -14.22
CA LEU A 111 26.02 -10.45 -15.48
C LEU A 111 27.55 -10.36 -15.40
N ARG A 112 28.10 -9.84 -14.30
CA ARG A 112 29.55 -9.73 -14.13
C ARG A 112 30.21 -11.10 -14.02
N TRP A 113 29.56 -12.05 -13.35
CA TRP A 113 30.06 -13.42 -13.23
C TRP A 113 30.07 -14.14 -14.58
N TRP A 114 29.00 -14.00 -15.37
CA TRP A 114 28.93 -14.51 -16.74
C TRP A 114 30.03 -13.89 -17.62
N GLN A 115 30.23 -12.57 -17.57
CA GLN A 115 31.27 -11.93 -18.39
C GLN A 115 32.67 -12.47 -18.05
N ARG A 116 32.94 -12.78 -16.78
CA ARG A 116 34.22 -13.36 -16.36
C ARG A 116 34.39 -14.79 -16.87
N SER A 117 33.33 -15.60 -16.94
CA SER A 117 33.42 -16.96 -17.46
C SER A 117 33.60 -17.02 -18.99
N GLN A 118 33.32 -15.93 -19.71
CA GLN A 118 33.47 -15.84 -21.17
C GLN A 118 34.89 -15.46 -21.62
N VAL A 119 35.81 -15.08 -20.72
CA VAL A 119 37.19 -14.73 -21.11
C VAL A 119 37.95 -16.04 -21.36
N PRO A 120 38.25 -16.42 -22.62
CA PRO A 120 39.00 -17.64 -22.88
C PRO A 120 40.40 -17.52 -22.26
N PRO A 121 40.97 -18.60 -21.70
CA PRO A 121 42.35 -18.58 -21.27
C PRO A 121 43.21 -18.19 -22.46
N VAL A 122 44.03 -17.15 -22.31
CA VAL A 122 45.03 -16.77 -23.31
C VAL A 122 45.91 -18.00 -23.50
N ARG A 123 45.64 -18.76 -24.57
CA ARG A 123 46.42 -19.93 -24.95
C ARG A 123 47.80 -19.35 -25.24
N ALA A 124 48.71 -19.52 -24.28
CA ALA A 124 50.10 -19.15 -24.44
C ALA A 124 50.59 -19.89 -25.68
N THR A 125 50.65 -19.18 -26.79
CA THR A 125 51.31 -19.63 -28.00
C THR A 125 52.77 -19.68 -27.62
N LEU A 126 53.20 -20.84 -27.11
CA LEU A 126 54.59 -21.25 -27.06
C LEU A 126 55.07 -21.26 -28.51
N ILE A 127 55.54 -20.10 -28.96
CA ILE A 127 56.30 -19.98 -30.18
C ILE A 127 57.62 -20.69 -29.89
N THR A 128 57.73 -21.85 -30.50
CA THR A 128 58.96 -22.61 -30.65
C THR A 128 60.04 -21.70 -31.23
N SER A 129 61.20 -21.65 -30.59
CA SER A 129 62.46 -21.21 -31.20
C SER A 129 63.59 -22.02 -30.57
#